data_AF-A0A8J6NK39-F1
#
_entry.id   AF-A0A8J6NK39-F1
#
_cell.length_a   1.000
_cell.length_b   1.000
_cell.length_c   1.000
_cell.angle_alpha   90.00
_cell.angle_beta   90.00
_cell.angle_gamma   90.00
#
_symmetry.space_group_name_H-M   'P 1'
#
loop_
_entity.id
_entity.type
_entity.pdbx_description
1 polymer ?
#
loop_
_entity_poly.entity_id
_entity_poly.type
_entity_poly.pdbx_seq_one_letter_code
_entity_poly.pdbx_strand_id
1 'polypeptide(L)' 'MGFIRQQQERLAVRYLQWQYQKMNLPLPTPSELEGQARRIVEEAHQIARNRGRNVIAIIKELIKDIRG' A
#
# COMPACT_ATOMS: atom_id res chain seq x y z
N MET A 1 -8.01 15.68 -3.07
CA MET A 1 -6.62 15.17 -3.02
C MET A 1 -5.95 15.73 -1.78
N GLY A 2 -5.82 14.94 -0.71
CA GLY A 2 -5.09 15.37 0.49
C GLY A 2 -3.60 15.11 0.31
N PHE A 3 -2.75 16.10 0.61
CA PHE A 3 -1.28 15.97 0.55
C PHE A 3 -0.79 14.71 1.29
N ILE A 4 -1.40 14.40 2.44
CA ILE A 4 -1.10 13.22 3.26
C ILE A 4 -1.38 11.91 2.49
N ARG A 5 -2.48 11.83 1.74
CA ARG A 5 -2.84 10.63 0.97
C ARG A 5 -1.83 10.35 -0.13
N GLN A 6 -1.37 11.38 -0.85
CA GLN A 6 -0.35 11.21 -1.89
C GLN A 6 0.99 10.72 -1.30
N GLN A 7 1.39 11.19 -0.11
CA GLN A 7 2.59 10.67 0.55
C GLN A 7 2.43 9.20 0.95
N GLN A 8 1.24 8.80 1.43
CA GLN A 8 0.93 7.41 1.75
C GLN A 8 0.96 6.52 0.51
N GLU A 9 0.42 6.98 -0.63
CA GLU A 9 0.47 6.27 -1.91
C GLU A 9 1.91 6.08 -2.39
N ARG A 10 2.74 7.12 -2.35
CA ARG A 10 4.18 7.01 -2.70
C ARG A 10 4.93 6.04 -1.79
N LEU A 11 4.63 6.06 -0.49
CA LEU A 11 5.21 5.12 0.47
C LEU A 11 4.75 3.69 0.18
N ALA A 12 3.46 3.49 -0.11
CA ALA A 12 2.91 2.20 -0.48
C ALA A 12 3.55 1.64 -1.76
N VAL A 13 3.77 2.46 -2.79
CA VAL A 13 4.51 2.04 -4.01
C VAL A 13 5.91 1.55 -3.67
N ARG A 14 6.69 2.30 -2.89
CA ARG A 14 8.04 1.89 -2.50
C ARG A 14 8.03 0.59 -1.69
N TYR A 15 7.06 0.44 -0.79
CA TYR A 15 6.95 -0.76 0.03
C TYR A 15 6.49 -1.97 -0.78
N LEU A 16 5.58 -1.80 -1.74
CA LEU A 16 5.21 -2.81 -2.72
C LEU A 16 6.44 -3.25 -3.50
N GLN A 17 7.21 -2.33 -4.07
CA GLN A 17 8.40 -2.67 -4.85
C GLN A 17 9.40 -3.51 -4.05
N TRP A 18 9.69 -3.08 -2.82
CA TRP A 18 10.52 -3.83 -1.90
C TRP A 18 9.95 -5.22 -1.59
N GLN A 19 8.63 -5.33 -1.42
CA GLN A 19 7.97 -6.59 -1.11
C GLN A 19 8.03 -7.57 -2.29
N TYR A 20 7.77 -7.12 -3.52
CA TYR A 20 7.92 -7.94 -4.73
C TYR A 20 9.37 -8.43 -4.89
N GLN A 21 10.35 -7.54 -4.69
CA GLN A 21 11.77 -7.89 -4.71
C GLN A 21 12.13 -8.92 -3.63
N LYS A 22 11.65 -8.72 -2.39
CA LYS A 22 11.86 -9.65 -1.28
C LYS A 22 11.26 -11.03 -1.55
N MET A 23 10.16 -11.10 -2.28
CA MET A 23 9.51 -12.35 -2.68
C MET A 23 10.09 -12.98 -3.94
N ASN A 24 11.07 -12.32 -4.57
CA ASN A 24 11.62 -12.72 -5.86
C ASN A 24 10.53 -12.85 -6.95
N LEU A 25 9.49 -12.01 -6.86
CA LEU A 25 8.40 -11.94 -7.83
C LEU A 25 8.73 -10.91 -8.93
N PRO A 26 8.19 -11.08 -10.15
CA PRO A 26 8.31 -10.08 -11.19
C PRO A 26 7.69 -8.76 -10.72
N LEU A 27 8.43 -7.66 -10.89
CA LEU A 27 7.96 -6.34 -10.49
C LEU A 27 6.88 -5.87 -11.48
N PRO A 28 5.66 -5.54 -11.02
CA PRO A 28 4.63 -4.99 -11.89
C PRO A 28 5.06 -3.65 -12.49
N THR A 29 4.37 -3.22 -13.54
CA THR A 29 4.63 -1.91 -14.16
C THR A 29 4.37 -0.76 -13.16
N PRO A 30 4.98 0.42 -13.37
CA PRO A 30 4.74 1.58 -12.50
C PRO A 30 3.26 1.91 -12.32
N SER A 31 2.47 1.88 -13.39
CA SER A 31 1.03 2.17 -13.35
C SER A 31 0.25 1.14 -12.54
N GLU A 32 0.64 -0.14 -12.59
CA GLU A 32 0.01 -1.19 -11.78
C GLU A 32 0.35 -1.04 -10.29
N LEU A 33 1.62 -0.71 -9.98
CA LEU A 33 2.05 -0.44 -8.61
C LEU A 33 1.33 0.77 -8.02
N GLU A 34 1.16 1.85 -8.79
CA GLU A 34 0.40 3.03 -8.39
C GLU A 34 -1.08 2.69 -8.17
N GLY A 35 -1.68 1.89 -9.06
CA GLY A 35 -3.04 1.38 -8.90
C GLY A 35 -3.23 0.55 -7.64
N GLN A 36 -2.29 -0.38 -7.36
CA GLN A 36 -2.28 -1.20 -6.15
C GLN A 36 -2.12 -0.33 -4.91
N ALA A 37 -1.14 0.57 -4.90
CA ALA A 37 -0.89 1.50 -3.80
C ALA A 37 -2.12 2.34 -3.47
N ARG A 38 -2.80 2.89 -4.49
CA ARG A 38 -4.02 3.68 -4.31
C ARG A 38 -5.13 2.87 -3.63
N ARG A 39 -5.36 1.63 -4.07
CA ARG A 39 -6.37 0.74 -3.47
C ARG A 39 -6.04 0.42 -2.01
N ILE A 40 -4.78 0.07 -1.73
CA ILE A 40 -4.30 -0.26 -0.37
C ILE A 40 -4.44 0.92 0.58
N VAL A 41 -4.06 2.13 0.14
CA VAL A 41 -4.20 3.33 0.96
C VAL A 41 -5.67 3.64 1.23
N GLU A 42 -6.53 3.49 0.23
CA GLU A 42 -7.97 3.67 0.39
C GLU A 42 -8.57 2.68 1.39
N GLU A 43 -8.24 1.40 1.25
CA GLU A 43 -8.65 0.35 2.18
C GLU A 43 -8.13 0.60 3.61
N ALA A 44 -6.86 1.02 3.74
CA ALA A 44 -6.27 1.35 5.02
C ALA A 44 -7.01 2.52 5.72
N HIS A 45 -7.48 3.52 4.97
CA HIS A 45 -8.32 4.59 5.52
C HIS A 45 -9.69 4.08 5.97
N GLN A 46 -10.32 3.17 5.22
CA GLN A 46 -11.59 2.56 5.62
C GLN A 46 -11.44 1.76 6.91
N ILE A 47 -10.40 0.91 7.00
CA ILE A 47 -10.09 0.12 8.20
C ILE A 47 -9.75 1.04 9.38
N ALA A 48 -8.95 2.07 9.16
CA ALA A 48 -8.58 3.04 10.21
C ALA A 48 -9.82 3.75 10.77
N ARG A 49 -10.77 4.15 9.92
CA ARG A 49 -12.04 4.75 10.36
C ARG A 49 -12.87 3.78 11.20
N ASN A 50 -12.92 2.51 10.81
CA ASN A 50 -13.76 1.51 11.48
C ASN A 50 -13.14 0.96 12.77
N ARG A 51 -11.80 0.93 12.88
CA ARG A 51 -11.07 0.26 13.98
C ARG A 51 -10.18 1.19 14.81
N GLY A 52 -10.06 2.47 14.45
CA GLY A 52 -9.21 3.45 15.15
C GLY A 52 -7.70 3.19 15.04
N ARG A 53 -7.24 2.39 14.07
CA ARG A 53 -5.82 2.04 13.89
C ARG A 53 -5.07 3.04 13.00
N ASN A 54 -3.74 3.10 13.17
CA ASN A 54 -2.87 3.93 12.35
C ASN A 54 -2.83 3.44 10.89
N VAL A 55 -3.13 4.34 9.94
CA VAL A 55 -3.18 4.05 8.49
C VAL A 55 -1.89 3.42 7.97
N ILE A 56 -0.71 3.89 8.40
CA ILE A 56 0.58 3.36 7.93
C ILE A 56 0.79 1.92 8.40
N ALA A 57 0.35 1.57 9.62
CA ALA A 57 0.44 0.21 10.12
C ALA A 57 -0.43 -0.73 9.26
N ILE A 58 -1.65 -0.31 8.93
CA ILE A 58 -2.57 -1.07 8.09
C ILE A 58 -2.02 -1.22 6.66
N ILE A 59 -1.47 -0.16 6.06
CA ILE A 59 -0.82 -0.25 4.73
C ILE A 59 0.27 -1.32 4.72
N LYS A 60 1.11 -1.37 5.76
CA LYS A 60 2.18 -2.37 5.85
C LYS A 60 1.64 -3.78 6.04
N GLU A 61 0.54 -3.94 6.78
CA GLU A 61 -0.16 -5.21 6.99
C GLU A 61 -0.75 -5.71 5.66
N LEU A 62 -1.54 -4.87 4.98
CA LEU A 62 -2.13 -5.18 3.68
C LEU A 62 -1.09 -5.54 2.62
N ILE A 63 0.04 -4.83 2.56
CA ILE A 63 1.13 -5.16 1.60
C ILE A 63 1.86 -6.44 1.99
N LYS A 64 1.97 -6.74 3.29
CA LYS A 64 2.53 -8.03 3.73
C LYS A 64 1.69 -9.20 3.25
N ASP A 65 0.38 -9.01 3.22
CA ASP A 65 -0.63 -10.00 2.87
C ASP A 65 -0.93 -10.08 1.37
N ILE A 66 -0.23 -9.33 0.51
CA ILE A 66 -0.33 -9.48 -0.96
C ILE A 66 0.17 -10.84 -1.47
N ARG A 67 0.68 -11.69 -0.58
CA ARG A 67 0.80 -13.12 -0.87
C ARG A 67 -0.59 -13.75 -0.90
N GLY A 68 -0.96 -14.29 -2.06
CA GLY A 68 -1.92 -15.39 -2.09
C GLY A 68 -1.50 -16.51 -1.15
#